data_AF-A0A7W6XFM7-F1
#
_entry.id   AF-A0A7W6XFM7-F1
#
_cell.length_a   1.000
_cell.length_b   1.000
_cell.length_c   1.000
_cell.angle_alpha   90.00
_cell.angle_beta   90.00
_cell.angle_gamma   90.00
#
_symmetry.space_group_name_H-M   'P 1'
#
loop_
_entity.id
_entity.type
_entity.pdbx_description
1 polymer ?
#
loop_
_entity_poly.entity_id
_entity_poly.type
_entity_poly.pdbx_seq_one_letter_code
_entity_poly.pdbx_strand_id
1 'polypeptide(L)' 'MLGKTYLTKQASLLLEFARTTSDSDLSAKLISKAADLKSQADPLPDKDQGPKAPDVALDAGPDRPSGS' A
#
# COMPACT_ATOMS: atom_id res chain seq x y z
N MET A 1 5.71 6.02 6.19
CA MET A 1 5.23 4.73 5.65
C MET A 1 5.69 3.57 6.54
N LEU A 2 5.10 3.41 7.73
CA LEU A 2 5.50 2.34 8.67
C LEU A 2 5.38 0.93 8.04
N GLY A 3 4.38 0.74 7.16
CA GLY A 3 4.15 -0.52 6.45
C GLY A 3 5.33 -0.98 5.59
N LYS A 4 5.96 -0.09 4.81
CA LYS A 4 7.09 -0.47 3.94
C LYS A 4 8.27 -1.02 4.72
N THR A 5 8.68 -0.30 5.78
CA THR A 5 9.79 -0.73 6.64
C THR A 5 9.48 -2.06 7.34
N TYR A 6 8.24 -2.29 7.75
CA TYR A 6 7.82 -3.57 8.34
C TYR A 6 7.88 -4.72 7.32
N LEU A 7 7.37 -4.52 6.10
CA LEU A 7 7.43 -5.53 5.03
C LEU A 7 8.86 -5.89 4.66
N THR A 8 9.76 -4.90 4.55
CA THR A 8 11.18 -5.15 4.29
C THR A 8 11.83 -5.95 5.42
N LYS A 9 11.58 -5.60 6.68
CA LYS A 9 12.09 -6.36 7.84
C LYS A 9 11.60 -7.80 7.84
N GLN A 10 10.32 -8.02 7.56
CA GLN A 10 9.76 -9.37 7.47
C GLN A 10 10.39 -10.17 6.32
N ALA A 11 10.58 -9.57 5.14
CA ALA A 11 11.24 -10.24 4.02
C ALA A 11 12.68 -10.66 4.38
N SER A 12 13.46 -9.79 5.04
CA SER A 12 14.80 -10.14 5.51
C SER A 12 14.79 -11.30 6.48
N LEU A 13 13.86 -11.31 7.43
CA LEU A 13 13.73 -12.39 8.42
C LEU A 13 13.37 -13.73 7.77
N LEU A 14 12.45 -13.73 6.80
CA LEU A 14 12.08 -14.95 6.07
C LEU A 14 13.28 -15.53 5.29
N LEU A 15 14.13 -14.68 4.71
CA LEU A 15 15.36 -15.13 4.04
C LEU A 15 16.39 -15.72 5.02
N GLU A 16 16.46 -15.21 6.24
CA GLU A 16 17.33 -15.76 7.29
C GLU A 16 16.86 -17.16 7.72
N PHE A 17 15.56 -17.33 7.94
CA PHE A 17 14.98 -18.65 8.22
C PHE A 17 15.14 -19.64 7.06
N ALA A 18 15.00 -19.17 5.82
CA ALA A 18 15.18 -20.02 4.65
C ALA A 18 16.61 -20.59 4.54
N ARG A 19 17.62 -19.86 5.03
CA ARG A 19 19.04 -20.27 5.00
C ARG A 19 19.42 -21.19 6.16
N THR A 20 18.66 -21.18 7.24
CA THR A 20 18.97 -21.95 8.47
C THR A 20 18.20 -23.26 8.54
N THR A 21 17.10 -23.40 7.81
CA THR A 21 16.38 -24.68 7.69
C THR A 21 17.08 -25.63 6.71
N SER A 22 17.03 -26.93 6.99
CA SER A 22 17.45 -28.01 6.06
C SER A 22 16.29 -28.57 5.24
N ASP A 23 15.06 -28.13 5.51
CA ASP A 23 13.87 -28.50 4.73
C ASP A 23 13.78 -27.64 3.47
N SER A 24 14.03 -28.26 2.32
CA SER A 24 14.04 -27.60 1.00
C SER A 24 12.67 -27.03 0.62
N ASP A 25 11.58 -27.74 0.91
CA ASP A 25 10.22 -27.29 0.61
C ASP A 25 9.84 -26.06 1.46
N LEU A 26 10.22 -26.07 2.74
CA LEU A 26 10.04 -24.93 3.63
C LEU A 26 10.90 -23.74 3.20
N SER A 27 12.17 -23.98 2.86
CA SER A 27 13.08 -22.92 2.37
C SER A 27 12.51 -22.23 1.13
N ALA A 28 12.02 -23.00 0.16
CA ALA A 28 11.39 -22.47 -1.05
C ALA A 28 10.18 -21.59 -0.73
N LYS A 29 9.27 -22.05 0.15
CA LYS A 29 8.09 -21.28 0.57
C LYS A 29 8.46 -19.96 1.26
N LEU A 30 9.48 -19.97 2.11
CA LEU A 30 9.98 -18.77 2.79
C LEU A 30 10.57 -17.76 1.79
N ILE A 31 11.36 -18.23 0.82
CA ILE A 31 11.92 -17.39 -0.25
C ILE A 31 10.80 -16.77 -1.10
N SER A 32 9.82 -17.58 -1.54
CA SER A 32 8.67 -17.09 -2.31
C SER A 32 7.92 -16.01 -1.53
N LYS A 33 7.62 -16.25 -0.25
CA LYS A 33 6.92 -15.27 0.58
C LYS A 33 7.74 -13.98 0.78
N ALA A 34 9.06 -14.07 0.94
CA ALA A 34 9.92 -12.91 1.04
C ALA A 34 9.89 -12.06 -0.24
N ALA A 35 9.84 -12.69 -1.42
CA ALA A 35 9.71 -12.01 -2.70
C ALA A 35 8.37 -11.26 -2.82
N ASP A 36 7.26 -11.89 -2.40
CA ASP A 36 5.94 -11.26 -2.39
C ASP A 36 5.89 -10.02 -1.48
N LEU A 37 6.51 -10.10 -0.29
CA LEU A 37 6.59 -8.96 0.64
C LEU A 37 7.45 -7.83 0.08
N LYS A 38 8.54 -8.16 -0.62
CA LYS A 38 9.37 -7.16 -1.29
C LYS A 38 8.60 -6.47 -2.42
N SER A 39 7.86 -7.22 -3.24
CA SER A 39 7.03 -6.67 -4.31
C SER A 39 5.92 -5.73 -3.80
N GLN A 40 5.39 -5.97 -2.60
CA GLN A 40 4.42 -5.06 -1.95
C GLN A 40 5.08 -3.80 -1.39
N ALA A 41 6.35 -3.87 -1.02
CA ALA A 41 7.12 -2.74 -0.52
C ALA A 41 7.67 -1.86 -1.65
N ASP A 42 7.93 -2.45 -2.82
CA ASP A 42 8.35 -1.73 -4.01
C ASP A 42 7.23 -0.76 -4.45
N PRO A 43 7.51 0.55 -4.49
CA PRO A 43 6.52 1.50 -4.96
C PRO A 43 6.17 1.17 -6.42
N LEU A 44 4.87 1.09 -6.73
CA LEU A 44 4.43 1.29 -8.11
C LEU A 44 5.04 2.61 -8.61
N PRO A 45 5.55 2.71 -9.86
CA PRO A 45 5.92 4.00 -10.42
C PRO A 45 4.71 4.92 -10.25
N ASP A 46 4.97 6.10 -9.69
CA ASP A 46 3.98 7.08 -9.27
C ASP A 46 2.93 7.24 -10.39
N LYS A 47 1.76 6.61 -10.19
CA LYS A 47 0.58 6.95 -10.98
C LYS A 47 0.04 8.18 -10.28
N ASP A 48 0.58 9.31 -10.70
CA ASP A 48 0.20 10.69 -10.39
C ASP A 48 -1.27 10.95 -10.80
N GLN A 49 -2.18 10.15 -10.26
CA GLN A 49 -3.62 10.36 -10.22
C GLN A 49 -3.98 10.57 -8.76
N GLY A 50 -3.51 11.70 -8.22
CA GLY A 50 -4.04 12.23 -6.98
C GLY A 50 -5.58 12.26 -7.04
N PRO A 51 -6.29 12.12 -5.91
CA PRO A 51 -7.74 12.21 -5.91
C PRO A 51 -8.14 13.57 -6.48
N LYS A 52 -8.82 13.58 -7.63
CA LYS A 52 -9.47 14.81 -8.10
C LYS A 52 -10.54 15.15 -7.06
N ALA A 53 -10.32 16.25 -6.34
CA ALA A 53 -11.27 16.72 -5.35
C ALA A 53 -12.64 16.90 -6.02
N PRO A 54 -13.73 16.38 -5.44
CA PRO A 54 -15.05 16.73 -5.91
C PRO A 54 -15.20 18.24 -5.72
N ASP A 55 -15.49 18.98 -6.79
CA ASP A 55 -15.87 20.39 -6.70
C ASP A 55 -17.11 20.48 -5.80
N VAL A 56 -16.91 20.85 -4.53
CA VAL A 56 -17.98 21.08 -3.58
C VAL A 56 -18.60 22.43 -3.93
N ALA A 57 -19.68 22.41 -4.71
CA ALA A 57 -20.54 23.58 -4.89
C ALA A 57 -21.04 24.02 -3.50
N LEU A 58 -20.57 25.18 -3.04
CA LEU A 58 -21.07 25.81 -1.82
C LEU A 58 -22.53 26.23 -2.05
N ASP A 59 -23.42 25.45 -1.43
CA ASP A 59 -24.70 25.86 -0.83
C ASP A 59 -25.44 27.02 -1.53
N ALA A 60 -26.29 26.66 -2.50
CA ALA A 60 -27.40 27.51 -2.89
C ALA A 60 -28.58 27.26 -1.93
N GLY A 61 -28.53 27.92 -0.77
CA GLY A 61 -29.69 28.04 0.12
C GLY A 61 -30.84 28.83 -0.54
N PRO A 62 -32.11 28.56 -0.18
CA PRO A 62 -33.27 28.89 -1.00
C PRO A 62 -33.87 30.28 -0.71
N ASP A 63 -34.52 30.82 -1.73
CA ASP A 63 -35.63 31.78 -1.74
C ASP A 63 -35.54 33.10 -0.94
N ARG A 64 -35.53 34.21 -1.69
CA ARG A 64 -36.18 35.44 -1.25
C ARG A 64 -36.88 36.13 -2.44
N PRO A 65 -38.23 36.16 -2.49
CA PRO A 65 -38.92 36.98 -3.47
C PRO A 65 -38.90 38.44 -2.98
N SER A 66 -38.24 39.31 -3.74
CA SER A 66 -38.35 40.75 -3.52
C SER A 66 -39.53 41.27 -4.33
N GLY A 67 -40.68 41.37 -3.68
CA GLY A 67 -41.77 42.22 -4.13
C GLY A 67 -41.49 43.67 -3.74
N SER A 68 -41.65 44.58 -4.71
CA SER A 68 -42.28 45.91 -4.66
C SER A 68 -41.78 46.76 -5.82
#